data_AF-A0A9E8D7W9-F1
#
_entry.id   AF-A0A9E8D7W9-F1
#
_cell.length_a   1.000
_cell.length_b   1.000
_cell.length_c   1.000
_cell.angle_alpha   90.00
_cell.angle_beta   90.00
_cell.angle_gamma   90.00
#
_symmetry.space_group_name_H-M   'P 1'
#
loop_
_entity.id
_entity.type
_entity.pdbx_description
1 polymer ?
#
loop_
_entity_poly.entity_id
_entity_poly.type
_entity_poly.pdbx_seq_one_letter_code
_entity_poly.pdbx_strand_id
1 'polypeptide(L)'
;MLPVQTIEELISESYVSAIVARSGFVPNSISKDFGIDLEVRNITSYGNKRIDMGAFLSLQLKASVNWSLEDDYVVYDMEADAFNRLVFRRDQSALPCALVLCCLPDDKSLWMAACEDELTIKKCCYYYFVEGPESPNSSSKRIRIPRDQLLTPESLLGLKEKLLMGAVS
;
A
#
# COMPACT_ATOMS: atom_id res chain seq x y z
N MET A 1 -15.36 -8.47 20.23
CA MET A 1 -14.35 -7.47 19.84
C MET A 1 -13.60 -8.03 18.64
N LEU A 2 -13.23 -7.21 17.66
CA LEU A 2 -12.49 -7.69 16.48
C LEU A 2 -11.08 -8.21 16.87
N PRO A 3 -10.52 -9.20 16.15
CA PRO A 3 -9.12 -9.56 16.28
C PRO A 3 -8.20 -8.36 16.04
N VAL A 4 -7.04 -8.33 16.69
CA VAL A 4 -6.09 -7.21 16.59
C VAL A 4 -5.64 -7.00 15.14
N GLN A 5 -5.28 -8.07 14.45
CA GLN A 5 -4.87 -8.03 13.04
C GLN A 5 -5.94 -7.40 12.13
N THR A 6 -7.22 -7.73 12.34
CA THR A 6 -8.33 -7.12 11.58
C THR A 6 -8.42 -5.61 11.82
N ILE A 7 -8.09 -5.14 13.02
CA ILE A 7 -8.06 -3.69 13.32
C ILE A 7 -6.88 -3.02 12.60
N GLU A 8 -5.71 -3.66 12.56
CA GLU A 8 -4.54 -3.17 11.83
C GLU A 8 -4.84 -3.02 10.33
N GLU A 9 -5.46 -4.04 9.74
CA GLU A 9 -5.88 -4.06 8.33
C GLU A 9 -6.84 -2.91 8.02
N LEU A 10 -7.90 -2.73 8.81
CA LEU A 10 -8.90 -1.67 8.60
C LEU A 10 -8.32 -0.26 8.79
N ILE A 11 -7.39 -0.08 9.75
CA ILE A 11 -6.70 1.21 9.94
C ILE A 11 -5.80 1.52 8.74
N SER A 12 -5.04 0.53 8.26
CA SER A 12 -4.18 0.68 7.09
C SER A 12 -4.99 0.98 5.83
N GLU A 13 -6.10 0.29 5.60
CA GLU A 13 -7.01 0.58 4.48
C GLU A 13 -7.56 2.01 4.56
N SER A 14 -7.95 2.46 5.76
CA SER A 14 -8.44 3.83 5.98
C SER A 14 -7.37 4.88 5.70
N TYR A 15 -6.14 4.67 6.19
CA TYR A 15 -5.00 5.56 5.94
C TYR A 15 -4.73 5.68 4.44
N VAL A 16 -4.58 4.55 3.76
CA VAL A 16 -4.22 4.52 2.34
C VAL A 16 -5.35 5.09 1.49
N SER A 17 -6.61 4.78 1.81
CA SER A 17 -7.77 5.35 1.12
C SER A 17 -7.82 6.87 1.25
N ALA A 18 -7.49 7.43 2.42
CA ALA A 18 -7.43 8.88 2.61
C ALA A 18 -6.33 9.52 1.75
N ILE A 19 -5.16 8.91 1.64
CA ILE A 19 -4.07 9.38 0.76
C ILE A 19 -4.48 9.33 -0.71
N VAL A 20 -5.08 8.21 -1.14
CA VAL A 20 -5.58 8.03 -2.52
C VAL A 20 -6.62 9.10 -2.86
N ALA A 21 -7.60 9.31 -1.97
CA ALA A 21 -8.62 10.33 -2.14
C ALA A 21 -8.05 11.75 -2.17
N ARG A 22 -7.11 12.09 -1.26
CA ARG A 22 -6.42 13.39 -1.24
C ARG A 22 -5.62 13.64 -2.53
N SER A 23 -5.19 12.59 -3.20
CA SER A 23 -4.47 12.65 -4.49
C SER A 23 -5.38 12.87 -5.70
N GLY A 24 -6.71 12.90 -5.50
CA GLY A 24 -7.68 13.05 -6.58
C GLY A 24 -8.02 11.75 -7.33
N PHE A 25 -7.71 10.59 -6.73
CA PHE A 25 -8.05 9.27 -7.25
C PHE A 25 -9.15 8.61 -6.42
N VAL A 26 -9.74 7.55 -6.97
CA VAL A 26 -10.76 6.77 -6.25
C VAL A 26 -10.09 5.51 -5.68
N PRO A 27 -10.07 5.34 -4.34
CA PRO A 27 -9.74 4.05 -3.75
C PRO A 27 -10.90 3.09 -3.97
N ASN A 28 -10.60 1.87 -4.42
CA ASN A 28 -11.60 0.83 -4.61
C ASN A 28 -11.18 -0.43 -3.88
N SER A 29 -11.88 -0.75 -2.79
CA SER A 29 -11.62 -1.94 -1.99
C SER A 29 -12.08 -3.20 -2.69
N ILE A 30 -11.20 -4.20 -2.73
CA ILE A 30 -11.49 -5.48 -3.36
C ILE A 30 -11.96 -6.45 -2.28
N SER A 31 -13.27 -6.75 -2.29
CA SER A 31 -13.92 -7.53 -1.24
C SER A 31 -13.53 -9.01 -1.17
N LYS A 32 -12.75 -9.52 -2.13
CA LYS A 32 -12.28 -10.91 -2.16
C LYS A 32 -10.76 -10.95 -2.02
N ASP A 33 -10.31 -11.64 -0.98
CA ASP A 33 -8.90 -11.76 -0.56
C ASP A 33 -8.06 -12.62 -1.51
N PHE A 34 -7.94 -12.17 -2.76
CA PHE A 34 -6.99 -12.70 -3.71
C PHE A 34 -5.66 -11.92 -3.64
N GLY A 35 -5.33 -11.36 -2.48
CA GLY A 35 -4.06 -10.68 -2.22
C GLY A 35 -3.93 -9.27 -2.78
N ILE A 36 -5.03 -8.65 -3.21
CA ILE A 36 -5.13 -7.20 -3.48
C ILE A 36 -6.19 -6.66 -2.54
N ASP A 37 -5.86 -5.59 -1.84
CA ASP A 37 -6.74 -4.96 -0.87
C ASP A 37 -7.39 -3.71 -1.47
N LEU A 38 -6.61 -2.90 -2.20
CA LEU A 38 -7.09 -1.67 -2.85
C LEU A 38 -6.63 -1.56 -4.31
N GLU A 39 -7.47 -0.97 -5.15
CA GLU A 39 -7.08 -0.38 -6.43
C GLU A 39 -7.09 1.15 -6.36
N VAL A 40 -6.15 1.77 -7.06
CA VAL A 40 -6.11 3.22 -7.29
C VAL A 40 -6.65 3.51 -8.68
N ARG A 41 -7.84 4.12 -8.73
CA ARG A 41 -8.59 4.34 -9.97
C ARG A 41 -8.54 5.79 -10.44
N ASN A 42 -8.37 5.97 -11.75
CA ASN A 42 -8.28 7.29 -12.37
C ASN A 42 -9.64 7.72 -12.92
N ILE A 43 -10.13 8.89 -12.49
CA ILE A 43 -11.38 9.48 -12.98
C ILE A 43 -11.07 10.70 -13.84
N THR A 44 -11.56 10.69 -15.08
CA THR A 44 -11.34 11.80 -16.03
C THR A 44 -12.66 12.51 -16.37
N SER A 45 -12.59 13.81 -16.68
CA SER A 45 -13.73 14.57 -17.19
C SER A 45 -14.01 14.26 -18.66
N TYR A 46 -15.29 14.08 -18.99
CA TYR A 46 -15.77 13.99 -20.37
C TYR A 46 -17.01 14.89 -20.51
N GLY A 47 -16.81 16.10 -21.04
CA GLY A 47 -17.82 17.16 -20.99
C GLY A 47 -18.25 17.44 -19.53
N ASN A 48 -19.55 17.30 -19.26
CA ASN A 48 -20.14 17.50 -17.92
C ASN A 48 -20.19 16.21 -17.07
N LYS A 49 -19.59 15.11 -17.53
CA LYS A 49 -19.58 13.81 -16.83
C LYS A 49 -18.18 13.47 -16.31
N ARG A 50 -18.15 12.58 -15.32
CA ARG A 50 -16.94 11.90 -14.86
C ARG A 50 -16.97 10.44 -15.35
N ILE A 51 -15.87 9.99 -15.92
CA ILE A 51 -15.71 8.62 -16.42
C ILE A 51 -14.57 7.96 -15.67
N ASP A 52 -14.82 6.74 -15.20
CA ASP A 52 -13.80 5.88 -14.63
C ASP A 52 -12.96 5.27 -15.75
N MET A 53 -11.67 5.60 -15.76
CA MET A 53 -10.70 5.14 -16.74
C MET A 53 -10.02 3.83 -16.32
N GLY A 54 -10.41 3.25 -15.18
CA GLY A 54 -9.83 2.03 -14.64
C GLY A 54 -8.77 2.28 -13.58
N ALA A 55 -8.32 1.17 -13.00
CA ALA A 55 -7.18 1.14 -12.09
C ALA A 55 -5.86 1.30 -12.85
N PHE A 56 -4.94 2.08 -12.30
CA PHE A 56 -3.56 2.16 -12.80
C PHE A 56 -2.54 1.55 -11.85
N LEU A 57 -2.95 1.25 -10.61
CA LEU A 57 -2.13 0.64 -9.58
C LEU A 57 -3.00 -0.24 -8.68
N SER A 58 -2.56 -1.47 -8.44
CA SER A 58 -3.07 -2.32 -7.36
C SER A 58 -2.18 -2.19 -6.13
N LEU A 59 -2.77 -2.33 -4.95
CA LEU A 59 -2.08 -2.28 -3.67
C LEU A 59 -2.40 -3.53 -2.87
N GLN A 60 -1.35 -4.21 -2.41
CA GLN A 60 -1.43 -5.17 -1.32
C GLN A 60 -1.01 -4.46 -0.03
N LEU A 61 -1.92 -4.33 0.93
CA LEU A 61 -1.68 -3.68 2.19
C LEU A 61 -1.17 -4.69 3.22
N LYS A 62 -0.19 -4.24 3.99
CA LYS A 62 0.26 -4.88 5.22
C LYS A 62 0.34 -3.84 6.31
N ALA A 63 -0.10 -4.18 7.49
CA ALA A 63 0.06 -3.38 8.69
C ALA A 63 0.83 -4.22 9.70
N SER A 64 1.80 -3.62 10.38
CA SER A 64 2.60 -4.34 11.36
C SER A 64 3.17 -3.43 12.42
N VAL A 65 3.25 -3.94 13.65
CA VAL A 65 4.11 -3.39 14.71
C VAL A 65 5.54 -3.94 14.64
N ASN A 66 5.75 -5.07 13.95
CA ASN A 66 7.04 -5.74 13.82
C ASN A 66 7.81 -5.21 12.61
N TRP A 67 8.36 -4.02 12.73
CA TRP A 67 9.21 -3.38 11.73
C TRP A 67 10.37 -2.66 12.41
N SER A 68 11.39 -2.31 11.64
CA SER A 68 12.54 -1.55 12.15
C SER A 68 13.06 -0.55 11.13
N LEU A 69 13.86 0.40 11.61
CA LEU A 69 14.62 1.32 10.77
C LEU A 69 16.07 0.84 10.70
N GLU A 70 16.54 0.61 9.48
CA GLU A 70 17.96 0.69 9.11
C GLU A 70 18.18 2.08 8.48
N ASP A 71 19.43 2.56 8.39
CA ASP A 71 19.79 3.94 8.01
C ASP A 71 18.84 4.58 6.97
N ASP A 72 18.82 4.00 5.76
CA ASP A 72 18.01 4.45 4.62
C ASP A 72 16.78 3.58 4.35
N TYR A 73 16.49 2.57 5.19
CA TYR A 73 15.48 1.55 4.92
C TYR A 73 14.50 1.33 6.07
N VAL A 74 13.24 1.14 5.72
CA VAL A 74 12.25 0.46 6.58
C VAL A 74 12.33 -1.04 6.32
N VAL A 75 12.49 -1.82 7.38
CA VAL A 75 12.69 -3.27 7.29
C VAL A 75 11.51 -4.01 7.88
N TYR A 76 11.04 -5.00 7.13
CA TYR A 76 9.91 -5.85 7.47
C TYR A 76 10.16 -7.28 6.96
N ASP A 77 9.71 -8.28 7.72
CA ASP A 77 9.76 -9.67 7.31
C ASP A 77 8.36 -10.08 6.82
N MET A 78 8.20 -10.19 5.51
CA MET A 78 6.94 -10.53 4.86
C MET A 78 6.81 -12.05 4.74
N GLU A 79 5.59 -12.59 4.88
CA GLU A 79 5.31 -14.01 4.58
C GLU A 79 5.79 -14.37 3.16
N ALA A 80 6.54 -15.47 3.04
CA ALA A 80 7.20 -15.85 1.80
C ALA A 80 6.18 -16.16 0.69
N ASP A 81 5.05 -16.80 1.02
CA ASP A 81 3.95 -17.03 0.07
C ASP A 81 3.37 -15.71 -0.46
N ALA A 82 3.12 -14.74 0.42
CA ALA A 82 2.61 -13.44 0.01
C ALA A 82 3.61 -12.68 -0.88
N PHE A 83 4.92 -12.76 -0.58
CA PHE A 83 5.98 -12.22 -1.43
C PHE A 83 5.99 -12.89 -2.81
N ASN A 84 5.92 -14.23 -2.87
CA ASN A 84 5.91 -14.98 -4.13
C ASN A 84 4.67 -14.66 -4.98
N ARG A 85 3.51 -14.45 -4.35
CA ARG A 85 2.29 -14.00 -5.05
C ARG A 85 2.44 -12.62 -5.68
N LEU A 86 3.17 -11.70 -5.03
CA LEU A 86 3.51 -10.41 -5.65
C LEU A 86 4.49 -10.58 -6.81
N VAL A 87 5.49 -11.45 -6.68
CA VAL A 87 6.44 -11.76 -7.78
C VAL A 87 5.69 -12.33 -8.98
N PHE A 88 4.85 -13.34 -8.77
CA PHE A 88 4.00 -13.91 -9.81
C PHE A 88 3.10 -12.85 -10.47
N ARG A 89 2.50 -11.95 -9.68
CA ARG A 89 1.68 -10.85 -10.22
C ARG A 89 2.49 -9.88 -11.08
N ARG A 90 3.67 -9.45 -10.62
CA ARG A 90 4.56 -8.59 -11.40
C ARG A 90 4.86 -9.21 -12.77
N ASP A 91 5.09 -10.51 -12.82
CA ASP A 91 5.50 -11.19 -14.04
C ASP A 91 4.31 -11.51 -14.98
N GLN A 92 3.08 -11.59 -14.47
CA GLN A 92 1.90 -12.06 -15.23
C GLN A 92 0.82 -10.98 -15.44
N SER A 93 0.81 -9.90 -14.66
CA SER A 93 -0.21 -8.85 -14.69
C SER A 93 0.29 -7.62 -15.45
N ALA A 94 -0.58 -7.03 -16.27
CA ALA A 94 -0.31 -5.71 -16.86
C ALA A 94 -0.56 -4.55 -15.88
N LEU A 95 -1.35 -4.80 -14.82
CA LEU A 95 -1.61 -3.83 -13.77
C LEU A 95 -0.54 -4.00 -12.67
N PRO A 96 0.36 -3.02 -12.47
CA PRO A 96 1.41 -3.08 -11.45
C PRO A 96 0.79 -3.19 -10.05
N CYS A 97 1.49 -3.89 -9.16
CA CYS A 97 1.06 -4.13 -7.79
C CYS A 97 2.15 -3.75 -6.80
N ALA A 98 1.89 -2.72 -5.99
CA ALA A 98 2.78 -2.34 -4.91
C ALA A 98 2.36 -3.02 -3.60
N LEU A 99 3.34 -3.47 -2.84
CA LEU A 99 3.18 -3.66 -1.41
C LEU A 99 3.12 -2.28 -0.74
N VAL A 100 2.19 -2.10 0.18
CA VAL A 100 2.17 -0.94 1.08
C VAL A 100 2.25 -1.42 2.51
N LEU A 101 3.29 -1.00 3.23
CA LEU A 101 3.52 -1.32 4.63
C LEU A 101 3.14 -0.14 5.52
N CYS A 102 2.07 -0.27 6.29
CA CYS A 102 1.71 0.62 7.38
C CYS A 102 2.51 0.24 8.65
N CYS A 103 3.42 1.12 9.04
CA CYS A 103 4.35 0.89 10.15
C CYS A 103 3.74 1.33 11.48
N LEU A 104 2.93 0.49 12.13
CA LEU A 104 2.21 0.85 13.35
C LEU A 104 3.15 0.91 14.58
N PRO A 105 2.90 1.78 15.58
CA PRO A 105 3.64 1.73 16.83
C PRO A 105 3.21 0.53 17.69
N ASP A 106 4.11 0.02 18.54
CA ASP A 106 3.84 -1.13 19.43
C ASP A 106 2.65 -0.90 20.38
N ASP A 107 2.51 0.34 20.87
CA ASP A 107 1.38 0.72 21.71
C ASP A 107 0.15 1.00 20.84
N LYS A 108 -0.82 0.09 20.91
CA LYS A 108 -2.11 0.15 20.22
C LYS A 108 -2.87 1.46 20.47
N SER A 109 -2.75 2.05 21.66
CA SER A 109 -3.44 3.31 21.98
C SER A 109 -2.94 4.48 21.13
N LEU A 110 -1.75 4.34 20.53
CA LEU A 110 -1.14 5.33 19.66
C LEU A 110 -1.53 5.17 18.20
N TRP A 111 -2.20 4.07 17.79
CA TRP A 111 -2.50 3.83 16.37
C TRP A 111 -3.35 4.91 15.74
N MET A 112 -4.37 5.38 16.46
CA MET A 112 -5.27 6.43 16.00
C MET A 112 -5.74 7.28 17.17
N ALA A 113 -5.81 8.60 16.95
CA ALA A 113 -6.45 9.54 17.84
C ALA A 113 -7.34 10.47 17.02
N ALA A 114 -8.48 10.86 17.57
CA ALA A 114 -9.37 11.84 16.98
C ALA A 114 -9.80 12.86 18.04
N CYS A 115 -9.85 14.12 17.66
CA CYS A 115 -10.41 15.21 18.45
C CYS A 115 -11.31 16.08 17.55
N GLU A 116 -11.79 17.22 18.05
CA GLU A 116 -12.62 18.14 17.28
C GLU A 116 -11.90 18.75 16.08
N ASP A 117 -10.58 18.87 16.13
CA ASP A 117 -9.77 19.53 15.10
C ASP A 117 -9.20 18.55 14.06
N GLU A 118 -8.87 17.32 14.46
CA GLU A 118 -8.15 16.39 13.61
C GLU A 118 -8.40 14.91 13.88
N LEU A 119 -8.12 14.12 12.84
CA LEU A 119 -7.92 12.68 12.91
C LEU A 119 -6.44 12.39 12.60
N THR A 120 -5.74 11.80 13.56
CA THR A 120 -4.37 11.35 13.40
C THR A 120 -4.33 9.83 13.39
N ILE A 121 -3.82 9.24 12.30
CA ILE A 121 -3.38 7.84 12.26
C ILE A 121 -1.86 7.87 12.32
N LYS A 122 -1.26 7.37 13.42
CA LYS A 122 0.18 7.58 13.66
C LYS A 122 1.04 6.68 12.81
N LYS A 123 2.26 7.19 12.57
CA LYS A 123 3.30 6.65 11.67
C LYS A 123 2.87 6.76 10.21
N CYS A 124 3.52 6.00 9.34
CA CYS A 124 3.47 6.20 7.91
C CYS A 124 3.33 4.88 7.17
N CYS A 125 2.78 4.99 5.96
CA CYS A 125 2.79 3.91 4.98
C CYS A 125 3.97 4.10 4.02
N TYR A 126 4.68 3.02 3.72
CA TYR A 126 5.72 2.99 2.69
C TYR A 126 5.29 2.06 1.56
N TYR A 127 5.59 2.40 0.32
CA TYR A 127 5.29 1.54 -0.82
C TYR A 127 6.55 0.83 -1.34
N TYR A 128 6.39 -0.34 -1.95
CA TYR A 128 7.48 -1.13 -2.51
C TYR A 128 6.97 -2.01 -3.65
N PHE A 129 7.68 -2.00 -4.78
CA PHE A 129 7.48 -2.97 -5.86
C PHE A 129 8.48 -4.11 -5.65
N VAL A 130 8.01 -5.35 -5.70
CA VAL A 130 8.88 -6.50 -5.41
C VAL A 130 9.92 -6.72 -6.50
N GLU A 131 11.17 -6.83 -6.08
CA GLU A 131 12.30 -7.10 -6.98
C GLU A 131 12.84 -8.51 -6.79
N GLY A 132 13.44 -9.04 -7.86
CA GLY A 132 14.07 -10.37 -7.85
C GLY A 132 13.10 -11.54 -8.04
N PRO A 133 13.62 -12.77 -7.96
CA PRO A 133 12.84 -13.99 -8.13
C PRO A 133 12.03 -14.33 -6.87
N GLU A 134 11.16 -15.33 -6.99
CA GLU A 134 10.47 -15.94 -5.87
C GLU A 134 11.46 -16.39 -4.78
N SER A 135 11.03 -16.24 -3.53
CA SER A 135 11.77 -16.74 -2.37
C SER A 135 11.59 -18.26 -2.23
N PRO A 136 12.68 -19.02 -2.00
CA PRO A 136 12.59 -20.43 -1.64
C PRO A 136 12.27 -20.66 -0.16
N ASN A 137 12.15 -19.58 0.63
CA ASN A 137 11.89 -19.67 2.06
C ASN A 137 10.47 -20.19 2.31
N SER A 138 10.30 -20.99 3.36
CA SER A 138 8.98 -21.51 3.76
C SER A 138 8.21 -20.61 4.70
N SER A 139 8.88 -19.66 5.38
CA SER A 139 8.28 -18.77 6.36
C SER A 139 8.24 -17.33 5.85
N SER A 140 9.37 -16.62 5.87
CA SER A 140 9.40 -15.19 5.56
C SER A 140 10.54 -14.79 4.65
N LYS A 141 10.35 -13.65 3.98
CA LYS A 141 11.32 -12.93 3.18
C LYS A 141 11.48 -11.52 3.75
N ARG A 142 12.70 -11.18 4.16
CA ARG A 142 13.04 -9.80 4.51
C ARG A 142 12.94 -8.89 3.31
N ILE A 143 12.19 -7.81 3.47
CA ILE A 143 12.12 -6.69 2.53
C ILE A 143 12.78 -5.46 3.16
N ARG A 144 13.40 -4.65 2.31
CA ARG A 144 14.00 -3.36 2.68
C ARG A 144 13.40 -2.30 1.79
N ILE A 145 12.56 -1.46 2.36
CA ILE A 145 11.84 -0.41 1.64
C ILE A 145 12.62 0.89 1.84
N PRO A 146 13.13 1.53 0.77
CA PRO A 146 13.78 2.83 0.89
C PRO A 146 12.87 3.84 1.59
N ARG A 147 13.42 4.63 2.51
CA ARG A 147 12.65 5.58 3.33
C ARG A 147 12.06 6.74 2.53
N ASP A 148 12.57 6.99 1.33
CA ASP A 148 12.01 7.95 0.37
C ASP A 148 10.79 7.40 -0.40
N GLN A 149 10.51 6.10 -0.31
CA GLN A 149 9.24 5.50 -0.77
C GLN A 149 8.11 5.67 0.26
N LEU A 150 8.05 6.83 0.88
CA LEU A 150 6.95 7.24 1.75
C LEU A 150 5.68 7.44 0.90
N LEU A 151 4.58 6.80 1.29
CA LEU A 151 3.29 6.96 0.61
C LEU A 151 2.63 8.27 1.06
N THR A 152 2.64 9.23 0.15
CA THR A 152 2.06 10.56 0.29
C THR A 152 1.26 10.87 -0.98
N PRO A 153 0.40 11.89 -1.00
CA PRO A 153 -0.26 12.26 -2.24
C PRO A 153 0.71 12.66 -3.34
N GLU A 154 1.80 13.32 -2.98
CA GLU A 154 2.84 13.76 -3.89
C GLU A 154 3.58 12.57 -4.51
N SER A 155 3.95 11.56 -3.70
CA SER A 155 4.58 10.34 -4.22
C SER A 155 3.61 9.48 -5.04
N LEU A 156 2.31 9.43 -4.68
CA LEU A 156 1.30 8.71 -5.47
C LEU A 156 1.04 9.35 -6.84
N LEU A 157 1.04 10.68 -6.92
CA LEU A 157 0.99 11.40 -8.19
C LEU A 157 2.22 11.10 -9.05
N GLY A 158 3.41 11.16 -8.46
CA GLY A 158 4.66 10.79 -9.14
C GLY A 158 4.68 9.33 -9.61
N LEU A 159 4.11 8.40 -8.83
CA LEU A 159 3.93 7.01 -9.25
C LEU A 159 3.06 6.90 -10.49
N LYS A 160 1.92 7.61 -10.55
CA LYS A 160 1.06 7.60 -11.74
C LYS A 160 1.83 8.04 -12.98
N GLU A 161 2.62 9.10 -12.91
CA GLU A 161 3.43 9.57 -14.05
C GLU A 161 4.46 8.54 -14.49
N LYS A 162 5.19 7.95 -13.53
CA LYS A 162 6.18 6.89 -13.81
C LYS A 162 5.55 5.65 -14.44
N LEU A 163 4.38 5.23 -13.97
CA LEU A 163 3.64 4.08 -14.51
C LEU A 163 3.15 4.35 -15.94
N LEU A 164 2.64 5.56 -16.22
CA LEU A 164 2.25 5.96 -17.58
C LEU A 164 3.43 5.97 -18.55
N MET A 165 4.64 6.29 -18.07
CA MET A 165 5.87 6.24 -18.88
C MET A 165 6.51 4.85 -18.96
N GLY A 166 5.98 3.84 -18.26
CA GLY A 166 6.57 2.50 -18.18
C GLY A 166 7.89 2.44 -17.41
N ALA A 167 8.17 3.44 -16.55
CA ALA A 167 9.42 3.53 -15.80
C ALA A 167 9.44 2.65 -14.53
N VAL A 168 8.28 2.12 -14.11
CA VAL A 168 8.10 1.25 -12.95
C VAL A 168 7.01 0.23 -13.29
N SER A 169 7.12 -1.02 -12.82
CA SER A 169 6.17 -2.12 -13.04
C SER A 169 6.13 -3.07 -11.84
#